data_AF-A0A7V9HM21-F1
#
_entry.id   AF-A0A7V9HM21-F1
#
_cell.length_a   1.000
_cell.length_b   1.000
_cell.length_c   1.000
_cell.angle_alpha   90.00
_cell.angle_beta   90.00
_cell.angle_gamma   90.00
#
_symmetry.space_group_name_H-M   'P 1'
#
loop_
_entity.id
_entity.type
_entity.pdbx_description
1 polymer ?
#
loop_
_entity_poly.entity_id
_entity_poly.type
_entity_poly.pdbx_seq_one_letter_code
_entity_poly.pdbx_strand_id
1 'polypeptide(L)'
;MNRSHLMFRRSAHRAAVTVVAALTLVVPTGRAQTPVAETAGATHPVHIHTGTCAELGDVVVPLNDLAAPEGEFTGPESAVAVTLSENIVDIPLQDIIDGGHAINAHLSNDEIGTYIACGDIGGVITTDEGGRQEMMIGLAELDDSGYAGTVWLGPSADGTQTEVSVILLEPAATN
;
A
#
# COMPACT_ATOMS: atom_id res chain seq x y z
N MET A 1 93.69 34.53 2.11
CA MET A 1 94.05 33.33 2.90
C MET A 1 93.48 33.45 4.31
N ASN A 2 93.17 32.32 4.95
CA ASN A 2 92.62 32.08 6.31
C ASN A 2 91.09 32.22 6.44
N ARG A 3 90.28 31.16 6.25
CA ARG A 3 90.00 30.01 7.14
C ARG A 3 89.51 30.40 8.55
N SER A 4 88.24 30.09 8.87
CA SER A 4 87.83 29.00 9.80
C SER A 4 86.47 29.23 10.45
N HIS A 5 85.67 28.15 10.46
CA HIS A 5 84.60 27.68 11.37
C HIS A 5 84.34 28.48 12.68
N LEU A 6 83.13 28.54 13.26
CA LEU A 6 82.32 27.43 13.75
C LEU A 6 80.95 27.95 14.27
N MET A 7 79.96 27.06 14.27
CA MET A 7 78.59 27.16 14.78
C MET A 7 78.39 27.87 16.14
N PHE A 8 77.24 28.55 16.31
CA PHE A 8 76.38 28.32 17.48
C PHE A 8 74.91 28.71 17.20
N ARG A 9 74.00 27.76 17.42
CA ARG A 9 72.53 27.91 17.34
C ARG A 9 72.03 28.83 18.46
N ARG A 10 71.09 29.73 18.16
CA ARG A 10 70.09 30.19 19.15
C ARG A 10 68.70 30.27 18.54
N SER A 11 67.80 29.62 19.27
CA SER A 11 66.37 29.41 19.09
C SER A 11 65.60 30.67 18.72
N ALA A 12 64.91 30.66 17.58
CA ALA A 12 63.84 31.61 17.30
C ALA A 12 62.52 30.99 17.78
N HIS A 13 62.04 31.43 18.93
CA HIS A 13 60.73 31.06 19.43
C HIS A 13 59.64 31.65 18.54
N ARG A 14 58.80 30.74 18.04
CA ARG A 14 57.60 30.98 17.25
C ARG A 14 56.58 31.77 18.08
N ALA A 15 56.14 32.92 17.58
CA ALA A 15 54.84 33.49 17.95
C ALA A 15 53.90 33.30 16.76
N ALA A 16 53.23 32.15 16.71
CA ALA A 16 52.11 31.94 15.79
C ALA A 16 50.85 32.38 16.54
N VAL A 17 50.24 33.46 16.08
CA VAL A 17 48.95 33.95 16.56
C VAL A 17 47.88 32.99 16.05
N THR A 18 47.33 32.16 16.93
CA THR A 18 46.23 31.25 16.62
C THR A 18 44.92 32.05 16.63
N VAL A 19 44.38 32.34 15.45
CA VAL A 19 43.01 32.85 15.31
C VAL A 19 42.06 31.67 15.52
N VAL A 20 41.38 31.62 16.67
CA VAL A 20 40.29 30.68 16.92
C VAL A 20 39.03 31.27 16.30
N ALA A 21 38.69 30.81 15.09
CA ALA A 21 37.37 31.06 14.50
C ALA A 21 36.36 30.12 15.18
N ALA A 22 35.54 30.65 16.08
CA ALA A 22 34.41 29.93 16.66
C ALA A 22 33.30 29.80 15.60
N LEU A 23 33.25 28.65 14.91
CA LEU A 23 32.18 28.29 14.00
C LEU A 23 30.97 27.82 14.82
N THR A 24 30.03 28.73 15.09
CA THR A 24 28.76 28.40 15.74
C THR A 24 27.87 27.64 14.75
N LEU A 25 27.74 26.33 14.94
CA LEU A 25 26.80 25.49 14.21
C LEU A 25 25.37 25.86 14.65
N VAL A 26 24.63 26.57 13.81
CA VAL A 26 23.18 26.73 13.98
C VAL A 26 22.57 25.41 13.51
N VAL A 27 22.15 24.58 14.47
CA VAL A 27 21.35 23.39 14.18
C VAL A 27 19.95 23.91 13.82
N PRO A 28 19.45 23.75 12.58
CA PRO A 28 18.05 24.02 12.32
C PRO A 28 17.26 23.03 13.15
N THR A 29 16.47 23.54 14.10
CA THR A 29 15.48 22.75 14.81
C THR A 29 14.58 22.12 13.77
N GLY A 30 14.72 20.80 13.59
CA GLY A 30 13.86 20.03 12.70
C GLY A 30 12.41 20.35 13.02
N ARG A 31 11.61 20.59 11.99
CA ARG A 31 10.16 20.62 12.16
C ARG A 31 9.79 19.26 12.73
N ALA A 32 9.28 19.24 13.97
CA ALA A 32 8.55 18.09 14.45
C ALA A 32 7.41 17.88 13.46
N GLN A 33 7.52 16.85 12.62
CA GLN A 33 6.37 16.32 11.92
C GLN A 33 5.42 15.89 13.03
N THR A 34 4.26 16.53 13.09
CA THR A 34 3.14 16.03 13.87
C THR A 34 3.00 14.55 13.53
N PRO A 35 2.95 13.64 14.51
CA PRO A 35 2.59 12.26 14.20
C PRO A 35 1.23 12.36 13.51
N VAL A 36 1.16 11.91 12.26
CA VAL A 36 -0.12 11.64 11.62
C VAL A 36 -0.81 10.71 12.60
N ALA A 37 -1.90 11.19 13.20
CA ALA A 37 -2.76 10.32 13.98
C ALA A 37 -3.07 9.14 13.06
N GLU A 38 -2.79 7.92 13.54
CA GLU A 38 -3.24 6.69 12.91
C GLU A 38 -4.75 6.80 12.77
N THR A 39 -5.20 7.35 11.64
CA THR A 39 -6.59 7.27 11.22
C THR A 39 -6.80 5.78 11.09
N ALA A 40 -7.59 5.20 11.99
CA ALA A 40 -8.27 3.95 11.69
C ALA A 40 -8.84 4.13 10.27
N GLY A 41 -8.26 3.42 9.31
CA GLY A 41 -8.55 3.61 7.89
C GLY A 41 -10.04 3.48 7.68
N ALA A 42 -10.59 4.23 6.72
CA ALA A 42 -11.98 4.03 6.34
C ALA A 42 -12.17 2.56 5.95
N THR A 43 -13.24 1.93 6.45
CA THR A 43 -13.58 0.57 6.03
C THR A 43 -14.59 0.63 4.90
N HIS A 44 -14.35 -0.17 3.87
CA HIS A 44 -15.18 -0.20 2.66
C HIS A 44 -15.84 -1.57 2.54
N PRO A 45 -17.17 -1.70 2.76
CA PRO A 45 -17.87 -2.95 2.53
C PRO A 45 -17.66 -3.44 1.09
N VAL A 46 -17.51 -4.75 0.92
CA VAL A 46 -17.33 -5.38 -0.38
C VAL A 46 -18.25 -6.59 -0.50
N HIS A 47 -18.83 -6.75 -1.67
CA HIS A 47 -19.78 -7.83 -1.94
C HIS A 47 -19.51 -8.48 -3.31
N ILE A 48 -19.76 -9.79 -3.40
CA ILE A 48 -20.00 -10.47 -4.67
C ILE A 48 -21.50 -10.31 -4.98
N HIS A 49 -21.81 -9.78 -6.15
CA HIS A 49 -23.17 -9.62 -6.67
C HIS A 49 -23.42 -10.52 -7.88
N THR A 50 -24.69 -10.84 -8.12
CA THR A 50 -25.13 -11.35 -9.44
C THR A 50 -25.03 -10.24 -10.49
N GLY A 51 -24.85 -10.60 -11.76
CA GLY A 51 -24.83 -9.65 -12.87
C GLY A 51 -23.43 -9.11 -13.19
N THR A 52 -23.37 -7.86 -13.63
CA THR A 52 -22.13 -7.17 -14.02
C THR A 52 -22.06 -5.79 -13.36
N CYS A 53 -20.91 -5.13 -13.40
CA CYS A 53 -20.77 -3.76 -12.91
C CYS A 53 -21.68 -2.76 -13.63
N ALA A 54 -22.15 -3.07 -14.84
CA ALA A 54 -23.11 -2.22 -15.56
C ALA A 54 -24.55 -2.37 -15.02
N GLU A 55 -24.88 -3.52 -14.45
CA GLU A 55 -26.19 -3.85 -13.90
C GLU A 55 -26.03 -4.84 -12.74
N LEU A 56 -25.70 -4.32 -11.55
CA LEU A 56 -25.53 -5.11 -10.34
C LEU A 56 -26.89 -5.65 -9.88
N GLY A 57 -26.94 -6.96 -9.62
CA GLY A 57 -28.09 -7.64 -9.03
C GLY A 57 -27.95 -7.83 -7.52
N ASP A 58 -28.62 -8.86 -7.01
CA ASP A 58 -28.63 -9.20 -5.59
C ASP A 58 -27.23 -9.60 -5.09
N VAL A 59 -26.97 -9.37 -3.80
CA VAL A 59 -25.77 -9.84 -3.10
C VAL A 59 -25.79 -11.36 -3.03
N VAL A 60 -24.72 -11.98 -3.52
CA VAL A 60 -24.45 -13.41 -3.43
C VAL A 60 -23.70 -13.72 -2.14
N VAL A 61 -22.62 -12.98 -1.86
CA VAL A 61 -21.78 -13.16 -0.67
C VAL A 61 -21.28 -11.82 -0.17
N PRO A 62 -21.48 -11.48 1.12
CA PRO A 62 -20.74 -10.42 1.77
C PRO A 62 -19.31 -10.88 2.09
N LEU A 63 -18.34 -10.05 1.75
CA LEU A 63 -16.95 -10.25 2.13
C LEU A 63 -16.64 -9.42 3.38
N ASN A 64 -15.48 -9.66 3.97
CA ASN A 64 -14.91 -8.78 4.97
C ASN A 64 -14.75 -7.37 4.39
N ASP A 65 -14.92 -6.34 5.22
CA ASP A 65 -14.67 -4.97 4.79
C ASP A 65 -13.20 -4.83 4.36
N LEU A 66 -12.96 -4.09 3.29
CA LEU A 66 -11.63 -3.60 2.97
C LEU A 66 -11.18 -2.64 4.08
N ALA A 67 -10.03 -2.92 4.67
CA ALA A 67 -9.43 -2.08 5.69
C ALA A 67 -7.92 -2.01 5.52
N ALA A 68 -7.29 -0.99 6.10
CA ALA A 68 -5.84 -0.91 6.16
C ALA A 68 -5.27 -2.13 6.93
N PRO A 69 -4.20 -2.77 6.44
CA PRO A 69 -3.58 -3.90 7.14
C PRO A 69 -3.03 -3.45 8.49
N GLU A 70 -3.18 -4.29 9.51
CA GLU A 70 -2.66 -4.03 10.85
C GLU A 70 -1.15 -4.30 10.92
N GLY A 71 -0.40 -3.44 11.62
CA GLY A 71 1.03 -3.65 11.87
C GLY A 71 1.83 -2.37 12.04
N GLU A 72 3.11 -2.50 12.37
CA GLU A 72 4.04 -1.37 12.40
C GLU A 72 4.48 -1.01 10.98
N PHE A 73 4.34 0.26 10.61
CA PHE A 73 4.85 0.75 9.33
C PHE A 73 6.37 0.55 9.24
N THR A 74 6.82 -0.02 8.14
CA THR A 74 8.24 -0.27 7.88
C THR A 74 8.63 0.16 6.48
N GLY A 75 9.89 0.57 6.29
CA GLY A 75 10.39 1.06 5.01
C GLY A 75 10.13 2.55 4.77
N PRO A 76 10.15 3.00 3.49
CA PRO A 76 10.03 4.41 3.16
C PRO A 76 8.61 4.95 3.37
N GLU A 77 8.48 6.15 3.97
CA GLU A 77 7.20 6.86 4.14
C GLU A 77 6.48 7.17 2.82
N SER A 78 7.18 7.08 1.68
CA SER A 78 6.58 7.24 0.34
C SER A 78 5.89 5.97 -0.18
N ALA A 79 5.85 4.89 0.61
CA ALA A 79 5.12 3.69 0.25
C ALA A 79 3.63 4.02 0.14
N VAL A 80 3.01 3.58 -0.94
CA VAL A 80 1.58 3.76 -1.17
C VAL A 80 0.84 2.63 -0.46
N ALA A 81 -0.02 2.98 0.48
CA ALA A 81 -0.82 2.01 1.22
C ALA A 81 -1.95 1.45 0.35
N VAL A 82 -2.42 0.26 0.73
CA VAL A 82 -3.61 -0.38 0.17
C VAL A 82 -4.52 -0.81 1.31
N THR A 83 -5.79 -1.00 1.01
CA THR A 83 -6.72 -1.74 1.86
C THR A 83 -6.87 -3.16 1.34
N LEU A 84 -7.17 -4.09 2.24
CA LEU A 84 -7.23 -5.53 1.96
C LEU A 84 -8.50 -6.15 2.55
N SER A 85 -9.10 -7.09 1.82
CA SER A 85 -10.15 -7.98 2.29
C SER A 85 -9.82 -9.41 1.86
N GLU A 86 -9.62 -10.30 2.84
CA GLU A 86 -9.29 -11.72 2.62
C GLU A 86 -10.44 -12.60 3.10
N ASN A 87 -10.85 -13.56 2.28
CA ASN A 87 -12.10 -14.30 2.49
C ASN A 87 -11.98 -15.76 2.05
N ILE A 88 -12.75 -16.61 2.71
CA ILE A 88 -13.08 -17.97 2.25
C ILE A 88 -14.57 -18.01 1.97
N VAL A 89 -14.93 -18.22 0.71
CA VAL A 89 -16.30 -18.26 0.23
C VAL A 89 -16.71 -19.71 0.02
N ASP A 90 -17.85 -20.11 0.60
CA ASP A 90 -18.38 -21.48 0.52
C ASP A 90 -19.08 -21.78 -0.82
N ILE A 91 -18.39 -21.46 -1.91
CA ILE A 91 -18.81 -21.67 -3.31
C ILE A 91 -17.56 -22.09 -4.10
N PRO A 92 -17.61 -23.15 -4.93
CA PRO A 92 -16.51 -23.51 -5.81
C PRO A 92 -16.17 -22.39 -6.80
N LEU A 93 -14.88 -22.21 -7.10
CA LEU A 93 -14.41 -21.14 -8.00
C LEU A 93 -15.12 -21.14 -9.35
N GLN A 94 -15.34 -22.32 -9.93
CA GLN A 94 -15.98 -22.43 -11.24
C GLN A 94 -17.45 -21.99 -11.20
N ASP A 95 -18.15 -22.22 -10.10
CA ASP A 95 -19.54 -21.78 -9.94
C ASP A 95 -19.62 -20.25 -9.81
N ILE A 96 -18.64 -19.61 -9.17
CA ILE A 96 -18.53 -18.14 -9.12
C ILE A 96 -18.30 -17.57 -10.53
N ILE A 97 -17.41 -18.19 -11.31
CA ILE A 97 -17.08 -17.73 -12.67
C ILE A 97 -18.27 -17.91 -13.62
N ASP A 98 -18.89 -19.09 -13.62
CA ASP A 98 -20.00 -19.41 -14.54
C ASP A 98 -21.31 -18.71 -14.15
N GLY A 99 -21.43 -18.29 -12.88
CA GLY A 99 -22.61 -17.63 -12.34
C GLY A 99 -22.87 -16.21 -12.87
N GLY A 100 -21.90 -15.60 -13.56
CA GLY A 100 -22.00 -14.21 -14.03
C GLY A 100 -22.10 -13.26 -12.85
N HIS A 101 -20.94 -12.96 -12.25
CA HIS A 101 -20.85 -12.20 -11.01
C HIS A 101 -19.93 -11.00 -11.16
N ALA A 102 -20.09 -10.03 -10.26
CA ALA A 102 -19.21 -8.88 -10.12
C ALA A 102 -18.86 -8.66 -8.66
N ILE A 103 -17.68 -8.10 -8.40
CA ILE A 103 -17.25 -7.65 -7.07
C ILE A 103 -17.37 -6.14 -7.03
N ASN A 104 -18.10 -5.62 -6.04
CA ASN A 104 -18.35 -4.20 -5.87
C ASN A 104 -17.91 -3.74 -4.47
N ALA A 105 -17.21 -2.61 -4.42
CA ALA A 105 -16.81 -1.93 -3.19
C ALA A 105 -17.68 -0.70 -2.95
N HIS A 106 -18.08 -0.52 -1.70
CA HIS A 106 -18.94 0.56 -1.23
C HIS A 106 -18.13 1.59 -0.43
N LEU A 107 -18.55 2.86 -0.46
CA LEU A 107 -17.83 3.93 0.22
C LEU A 107 -17.76 3.72 1.74
N SER A 108 -18.87 3.33 2.39
CA SER A 108 -18.89 3.02 3.82
C SER A 108 -20.18 2.30 4.18
N ASN A 109 -20.27 1.82 5.43
CA ASN A 109 -21.52 1.26 5.97
C ASN A 109 -22.66 2.30 6.03
N ASP A 110 -22.34 3.57 6.29
CA ASP A 110 -23.34 4.66 6.35
C ASP A 110 -23.76 5.12 4.94
N GLU A 111 -22.87 4.95 3.95
CA GLU A 111 -23.06 5.32 2.54
C GLU A 111 -23.04 4.09 1.64
N ILE A 112 -23.77 3.02 2.04
CA ILE A 112 -23.77 1.73 1.34
C ILE A 112 -24.30 1.82 -0.11
N GLY A 113 -25.02 2.88 -0.46
CA GLY A 113 -25.49 3.12 -1.83
C GLY A 113 -24.45 3.75 -2.76
N THR A 114 -23.30 4.17 -2.22
CA THR A 114 -22.24 4.84 -2.97
C THR A 114 -21.17 3.83 -3.34
N TYR A 115 -20.94 3.63 -4.63
CA TYR A 115 -19.97 2.67 -5.13
C TYR A 115 -18.66 3.36 -5.49
N ILE A 116 -17.54 2.73 -5.11
CA ILE A 116 -16.22 3.33 -5.31
C ILE A 116 -15.40 2.58 -6.34
N ALA A 117 -15.55 1.26 -6.44
CA ALA A 117 -14.88 0.46 -7.45
C ALA A 117 -15.66 -0.83 -7.72
N CYS A 118 -15.59 -1.31 -8.97
CA CYS A 118 -16.22 -2.57 -9.36
C CYS A 118 -15.43 -3.31 -10.43
N GLY A 119 -15.49 -4.64 -10.41
CA GLY A 119 -14.96 -5.50 -11.47
C GLY A 119 -15.83 -6.72 -11.71
N ASP A 120 -16.10 -7.01 -12.98
CA ASP A 120 -16.75 -8.26 -13.39
C ASP A 120 -15.82 -9.45 -13.11
N ILE A 121 -16.36 -10.51 -12.51
CA ILE A 121 -15.62 -11.76 -12.30
C ILE A 121 -15.60 -12.53 -13.62
N GLY A 122 -14.49 -12.39 -14.33
CA GLY A 122 -14.22 -13.11 -15.56
C GLY A 122 -12.84 -12.79 -16.10
N GLY A 123 -12.38 -13.59 -17.07
CA GLY A 123 -11.08 -13.40 -17.68
C GLY A 123 -10.34 -14.71 -17.91
N VAL A 124 -9.02 -14.67 -17.76
CA VAL A 124 -8.14 -15.81 -18.00
C VAL A 124 -7.89 -16.54 -16.69
N ILE A 125 -8.19 -17.84 -16.65
CA ILE A 125 -7.76 -18.72 -15.56
C ILE A 125 -6.29 -19.05 -15.80
N THR A 126 -5.44 -18.74 -14.83
CA THR A 126 -4.03 -19.14 -14.79
C THR A 126 -3.85 -20.33 -13.85
N THR A 127 -2.62 -20.80 -13.71
CA THR A 127 -2.28 -21.90 -12.82
C THR A 127 -1.07 -21.49 -11.99
N ASP A 128 -1.20 -21.54 -10.67
CA ASP A 128 -0.12 -21.20 -9.75
C ASP A 128 1.03 -22.23 -9.81
N GLU A 129 2.15 -21.97 -9.14
CA GLU A 129 3.29 -22.88 -9.08
C GLU A 129 2.92 -24.25 -8.46
N GLY A 130 1.88 -24.28 -7.62
CA GLY A 130 1.31 -25.47 -7.00
C GLY A 130 0.36 -26.27 -7.91
N GLY A 131 0.09 -25.81 -9.14
CA GLY A 131 -0.83 -26.46 -10.07
C GLY A 131 -2.30 -26.17 -9.82
N ARG A 132 -2.64 -25.20 -8.95
CA ARG A 132 -4.02 -24.79 -8.68
C ARG A 132 -4.45 -23.73 -9.67
N GLN A 133 -5.69 -23.79 -10.12
CA GLN A 133 -6.28 -22.76 -10.97
C GLN A 133 -6.46 -21.46 -10.19
N GLU A 134 -6.29 -20.31 -10.81
CA GLU A 134 -6.54 -19.01 -10.17
C GLU A 134 -7.00 -18.00 -11.22
N MET A 135 -7.61 -16.90 -10.77
CA MET A 135 -8.03 -15.78 -11.62
C MET A 135 -7.64 -14.46 -10.97
N MET A 136 -7.13 -13.54 -11.78
CA MET A 136 -6.90 -12.15 -11.42
C MET A 136 -7.81 -11.24 -12.22
N ILE A 137 -8.54 -10.36 -11.54
CA ILE A 137 -9.35 -9.31 -12.16
C ILE A 137 -8.96 -7.93 -11.64
N GLY A 138 -9.29 -6.90 -12.39
CA GLY A 138 -9.19 -5.51 -11.95
C GLY A 138 -10.50 -5.02 -11.35
N LEU A 139 -10.43 -4.12 -10.38
CA LEU A 139 -11.53 -3.27 -9.96
C LEU A 139 -11.32 -1.88 -10.56
N ALA A 140 -12.19 -1.48 -11.47
CA ALA A 140 -12.18 -0.16 -12.08
C ALA A 140 -12.88 0.84 -11.16
N GLU A 141 -12.41 2.08 -11.21
CA GLU A 141 -13.02 3.22 -10.54
C GLU A 141 -14.47 3.42 -10.97
N LEU A 142 -15.33 3.76 -10.01
CA LEU A 142 -16.69 4.23 -10.25
C LEU A 142 -16.87 5.65 -9.71
N ASP A 143 -17.75 6.41 -10.34
CA ASP A 143 -18.25 7.70 -9.85
C ASP A 143 -17.17 8.73 -9.46
N ASP A 144 -16.06 8.78 -10.23
CA ASP A 144 -14.90 9.66 -9.98
C ASP A 144 -14.33 9.51 -8.55
N SER A 145 -14.46 8.31 -7.96
CA SER A 145 -14.06 8.05 -6.58
C SER A 145 -12.55 8.12 -6.35
N GLY A 146 -11.74 7.93 -7.40
CA GLY A 146 -10.30 7.77 -7.38
C GLY A 146 -9.80 6.40 -6.90
N TYR A 147 -10.69 5.46 -6.57
CA TYR A 147 -10.33 4.12 -6.11
C TYR A 147 -10.13 3.17 -7.29
N ALA A 148 -9.12 2.30 -7.21
CA ALA A 148 -8.91 1.22 -8.17
C ALA A 148 -8.24 0.04 -7.48
N GLY A 149 -8.39 -1.17 -8.02
CA GLY A 149 -7.89 -2.34 -7.31
C GLY A 149 -7.73 -3.59 -8.16
N THR A 150 -7.50 -4.69 -7.48
CA THR A 150 -7.45 -6.02 -8.07
C THR A 150 -8.07 -7.04 -7.13
N VAL A 151 -8.55 -8.13 -7.71
CA VAL A 151 -8.99 -9.30 -6.95
C VAL A 151 -8.23 -10.52 -7.44
N TRP A 152 -7.73 -11.30 -6.50
CA TRP A 152 -7.28 -12.66 -6.71
C TRP A 152 -8.36 -13.64 -6.24
N LEU A 153 -8.67 -14.63 -7.06
CA LEU A 153 -9.56 -15.74 -6.74
C LEU A 153 -8.84 -17.07 -6.97
N GLY A 154 -8.88 -17.97 -6.00
CA GLY A 154 -8.33 -19.31 -6.11
C GLY A 154 -9.16 -20.33 -5.36
N PRO A 155 -9.12 -21.63 -5.70
CA PRO A 155 -9.82 -22.66 -4.97
C PRO A 155 -9.12 -22.94 -3.63
N SER A 156 -9.90 -23.31 -2.63
CA SER A 156 -9.38 -23.99 -1.44
C SER A 156 -8.61 -25.25 -1.81
N ALA A 157 -7.81 -25.78 -0.87
CA ALA A 157 -7.02 -26.99 -1.09
C ALA A 157 -7.85 -28.21 -1.53
N ASP A 158 -9.13 -28.28 -1.15
CA ASP A 158 -10.05 -29.35 -1.55
C ASP A 158 -10.93 -29.01 -2.77
N GLY A 159 -10.83 -27.79 -3.30
CA GLY A 159 -11.58 -27.31 -4.46
C GLY A 159 -13.07 -27.05 -4.21
N THR A 160 -13.52 -27.09 -2.97
CA THR A 160 -14.95 -26.92 -2.63
C THR A 160 -15.32 -25.47 -2.31
N GLN A 161 -14.33 -24.64 -2.00
CA GLN A 161 -14.49 -23.24 -1.61
C GLN A 161 -13.59 -22.36 -2.47
N THR A 162 -13.79 -21.05 -2.39
CA THR A 162 -12.97 -20.05 -3.07
C THR A 162 -12.30 -19.13 -2.05
N GLU A 163 -10.98 -19.05 -2.12
CA GLU A 163 -10.17 -18.01 -1.48
C GLU A 163 -10.29 -16.73 -2.33
N VAL A 164 -10.69 -15.62 -1.71
CA VAL A 164 -10.85 -14.32 -2.39
C VAL A 164 -10.04 -13.27 -1.65
N SER A 165 -9.11 -12.63 -2.36
CA SER A 165 -8.32 -11.51 -1.85
C SER A 165 -8.59 -10.27 -2.69
N VAL A 166 -9.21 -9.26 -2.09
CA VAL A 166 -9.48 -7.96 -2.73
C VAL A 166 -8.49 -6.94 -2.20
N ILE A 167 -7.77 -6.29 -3.11
CA ILE A 167 -6.82 -5.23 -2.80
C ILE A 167 -7.32 -3.95 -3.47
N LEU A 168 -7.53 -2.89 -2.68
CA LEU A 168 -7.97 -1.60 -3.19
C LEU A 168 -6.95 -0.51 -2.85
N LEU A 169 -6.53 0.21 -3.87
CA LEU A 169 -5.75 1.42 -3.76
C LEU A 169 -6.70 2.59 -3.47
N GLU A 170 -6.44 3.28 -2.36
CA GLU A 170 -7.16 4.51 -2.03
C GLU A 170 -6.71 5.69 -2.90
N PRO A 171 -7.59 6.69 -3.14
CA PRO A 171 -7.23 7.90 -3.84
C PRO A 171 -6.06 8.59 -3.16
N ALA A 172 -5.14 9.15 -3.94
CA ALA A 172 -4.04 9.92 -3.37
C ALA A 172 -4.61 11.09 -2.54
N ALA A 173 -4.16 11.22 -1.30
CA ALA A 173 -4.52 12.36 -0.47
C ALA A 173 -4.16 13.65 -1.20
N THR A 174 -5.17 14.46 -1.52
CA THR A 174 -4.94 15.80 -2.10
C THR A 174 -4.37 16.68 -1.00
N ASN A 175 -3.08 17.01 -1.11
CA ASN A 175 -2.41 17.98 -0.23
C ASN A 175 -2.88 19.41 -0.48
#